data_AF-A0A814KYD9-F1
#
_entry.id   AF-A0A814KYD9-F1
#
_cell.length_a   1.000
_cell.length_b   1.000
_cell.length_c   1.000
_cell.angle_alpha   90.00
_cell.angle_beta   90.00
_cell.angle_gamma   90.00
#
_symmetry.space_group_name_H-M   'P 1'
#
loop_
_entity.id
_entity.type
_entity.pdbx_description
1 polymer ?
#
loop_
_entity_poly.entity_id
_entity_poly.type
_entity_poly.pdbx_seq_one_letter_code
_entity_poly.pdbx_strand_id
1 'polypeptide(L)'
;MGLTESFALYVTQNERDSTQLTVNPWFVGTCSNRHDAGRILESCRTIENGNFLVRKSENSDTQYAITLWFDKQVTHVRINQVDGKQYQLEYNSNANLSVPVFPTIEGLIKFYTEHEMKLTGHCQGFVKLKFNPNLFKD
;
A
#
# COMPACT_ATOMS: atom_id res chain seq x y z
N MET A 1 -28.48 12.77 -14.06
CA MET A 1 -27.29 11.89 -14.00
C MET A 1 -27.34 11.18 -12.67
N GLY A 2 -27.86 9.95 -12.62
CA GLY A 2 -27.93 9.17 -11.39
C GLY A 2 -26.63 8.38 -11.21
N LEU A 3 -26.06 8.40 -10.00
CA LEU A 3 -24.99 7.49 -9.62
C LEU A 3 -25.55 6.06 -9.66
N THR A 4 -24.79 5.11 -10.22
CA THR A 4 -25.21 3.70 -10.24
C THR A 4 -25.10 3.11 -8.85
N GLU A 5 -25.93 2.11 -8.53
CA GLU A 5 -25.91 1.41 -7.25
C GLU A 5 -24.52 0.79 -6.95
N SER A 6 -23.85 0.27 -7.99
CA SER A 6 -22.48 -0.23 -7.89
C SER A 6 -21.47 0.83 -7.49
N PHE A 7 -21.61 2.07 -7.97
CA PHE A 7 -20.71 3.17 -7.61
C PHE A 7 -20.92 3.62 -6.16
N ALA A 8 -22.18 3.71 -5.71
CA ALA A 8 -22.49 4.04 -4.32
C ALA A 8 -22.01 2.97 -3.34
N LEU A 9 -22.21 1.69 -3.65
CA LEU A 9 -21.70 0.57 -2.85
C LEU A 9 -20.18 0.57 -2.78
N TYR A 10 -19.52 0.86 -3.90
CA TYR A 10 -18.08 0.98 -4.00
C TYR A 10 -17.53 2.11 -3.10
N VAL A 11 -18.10 3.31 -3.20
CA VAL A 11 -17.69 4.47 -2.37
C VAL A 11 -17.86 4.15 -0.89
N THR A 12 -19.01 3.59 -0.51
CA THR A 12 -19.31 3.20 0.87
C THR A 12 -18.29 2.18 1.40
N GLN A 13 -17.90 1.19 0.59
CA GLN A 13 -16.90 0.21 0.97
C GLN A 13 -15.52 0.86 1.18
N ASN A 14 -15.11 1.74 0.27
CA ASN A 14 -13.84 2.45 0.37
C ASN A 14 -13.75 3.35 1.61
N GLU A 15 -14.84 4.00 2.01
CA GLU A 15 -14.92 4.80 3.24
C GLU A 15 -14.81 3.91 4.49
N ARG A 16 -15.50 2.76 4.50
CA ARG A 16 -15.38 1.77 5.59
C ARG A 16 -13.96 1.24 5.70
N ASP A 17 -13.34 0.89 4.58
CA ASP A 17 -11.97 0.38 4.55
C ASP A 17 -10.98 1.46 4.99
N SER A 18 -11.14 2.70 4.53
CA SER A 18 -10.34 3.84 5.00
C SER A 18 -10.44 4.02 6.51
N THR A 19 -11.66 3.94 7.06
CA THR A 19 -11.91 4.08 8.50
C THR A 19 -11.25 2.95 9.28
N GLN A 20 -11.40 1.70 8.83
CA GLN A 20 -10.75 0.55 9.47
C GLN A 20 -9.23 0.61 9.40
N LEU A 21 -8.66 1.20 8.35
CA LEU A 21 -7.21 1.35 8.25
C LEU A 21 -6.63 2.38 9.23
N THR A 22 -7.39 3.40 9.65
CA THR A 22 -6.89 4.43 10.59
C THR A 22 -6.45 3.89 11.95
N VAL A 23 -6.91 2.70 12.35
CA VAL A 23 -6.48 2.05 13.59
C VAL A 23 -5.07 1.46 13.49
N ASN A 24 -4.55 1.32 12.27
CA ASN A 24 -3.25 0.70 12.01
C ASN A 24 -2.13 1.74 12.02
N PRO A 25 -1.06 1.56 12.81
CA PRO A 25 0.00 2.56 12.97
C PRO A 25 0.89 2.70 11.71
N TRP A 26 0.79 1.76 10.76
CA TRP A 26 1.46 1.83 9.46
C TRP A 26 0.64 2.59 8.40
N PHE A 27 -0.60 2.99 8.71
CA PHE A 27 -1.46 3.73 7.78
C PHE A 27 -1.41 5.23 8.08
N VAL A 28 -1.01 6.02 7.08
CA VAL A 28 -0.80 7.48 7.20
C VAL A 28 -2.02 8.27 6.70
N GLY A 29 -3.06 7.59 6.18
CA GLY A 29 -4.27 8.25 5.69
C GLY A 29 -4.10 8.94 4.34
N THR A 30 -4.83 10.05 4.17
CA THR A 30 -4.84 10.91 2.98
C THR A 30 -3.72 11.95 2.97
N CYS A 31 -2.97 12.11 4.07
CA CYS A 31 -2.18 13.32 4.31
C CYS A 31 -0.79 13.35 3.65
N SER A 32 -0.47 12.42 2.74
CA SER A 32 0.87 12.38 2.16
C SER A 32 0.83 12.05 0.68
N ASN A 33 1.14 13.06 -0.13
CA ASN A 33 1.57 12.82 -1.51
C ASN A 33 2.72 11.80 -1.49
N ARG A 34 2.93 11.10 -2.61
CA ARG A 34 4.05 10.17 -2.82
C ARG A 34 5.37 10.70 -2.25
N HIS A 35 5.61 12.00 -2.37
CA HIS A 35 6.82 12.68 -1.90
C HIS A 35 6.92 12.72 -0.37
N ASP A 36 5.88 13.13 0.35
CA ASP A 36 5.92 13.23 1.82
C ASP A 36 6.10 11.86 2.47
N ALA A 37 5.42 10.85 1.92
CA ALA A 37 5.59 9.46 2.30
C ALA A 37 7.05 8.97 2.12
N GLY A 38 7.72 9.43 1.05
CA GLY A 38 9.13 9.15 0.84
C GLY A 38 10.01 9.81 1.89
N ARG A 39 9.75 11.07 2.22
CA ARG A 39 10.51 11.83 3.24
C ARG A 39 10.46 11.17 4.61
N ILE A 40 9.31 10.60 5.00
CA ILE A 40 9.18 9.86 6.28
C ILE A 40 10.14 8.67 6.33
N LEU A 41 10.30 7.94 5.22
CA LEU A 41 11.25 6.83 5.16
C LEU A 41 12.70 7.32 5.12
N GLU A 42 12.97 8.38 4.37
CA GLU A 42 14.31 8.97 4.21
C GLU A 42 14.83 9.62 5.50
N SER A 43 13.95 10.20 6.32
CA SER A 43 14.33 10.83 7.59
C SER A 43 14.59 9.83 8.72
N CYS A 44 14.11 8.59 8.58
CA CYS A 44 14.26 7.57 9.62
C CYS A 44 15.70 7.05 9.72
N ARG A 45 16.36 7.32 10.85
CA ARG A 45 17.75 6.88 11.11
C ARG A 45 17.91 5.36 11.24
N THR A 46 16.83 4.65 11.54
CA THR A 46 16.81 3.19 11.75
C THR A 46 16.16 2.44 10.59
N ILE A 47 16.17 3.04 9.40
CA ILE A 47 15.50 2.49 8.22
C ILE A 47 16.20 1.24 7.69
N GLU A 48 15.42 0.22 7.38
CA GLU A 48 15.89 -1.04 6.79
C GLU A 48 15.07 -1.43 5.56
N ASN A 49 15.62 -2.33 4.73
CA ASN A 49 14.88 -2.91 3.62
C ASN A 49 13.58 -3.57 4.11
N GLY A 50 12.48 -3.19 3.48
CA GLY A 50 11.13 -3.64 3.80
C GLY A 50 10.39 -2.74 4.80
N ASN A 51 11.04 -1.73 5.38
CA ASN A 51 10.32 -0.71 6.15
C ASN A 51 9.34 0.03 5.26
N PHE A 52 8.09 0.13 5.72
CA PHE A 52 7.00 0.60 4.88
C PHE A 52 5.98 1.43 5.66
N LEU A 53 5.15 2.13 4.89
CA LEU A 53 3.91 2.73 5.31
C LEU A 53 2.87 2.58 4.18
N VAL A 54 1.59 2.62 4.54
CA VAL A 54 0.47 2.60 3.59
C VAL A 54 -0.19 3.96 3.59
N ARG A 55 -0.53 4.42 2.39
CA ARG A 55 -1.21 5.70 2.18
C ARG A 55 -2.34 5.54 1.17
N LYS A 56 -3.33 6.41 1.28
CA LYS A 56 -4.30 6.64 0.22
C LYS A 56 -3.67 7.55 -0.85
N SER A 57 -3.99 7.31 -2.12
CA SER A 57 -3.54 8.16 -3.23
C SER A 57 -4.30 9.47 -3.21
N GLU A 58 -3.60 10.58 -3.46
CA GLU A 58 -4.18 11.93 -3.52
C GLU A 58 -4.93 12.16 -4.84
N ASN A 59 -4.41 11.62 -5.94
CA ASN A 59 -4.95 11.84 -7.30
C ASN A 59 -6.04 10.84 -7.69
N SER A 60 -6.43 9.97 -6.76
CA SER A 60 -7.40 8.92 -7.00
C SER A 60 -8.01 8.53 -5.67
N ASP A 61 -9.29 8.84 -5.50
CA ASP A 61 -10.09 8.47 -4.32
C ASP A 61 -10.11 6.95 -4.06
N THR A 62 -9.61 6.17 -5.02
CA THR A 62 -9.82 4.73 -5.18
C THR A 62 -8.52 3.92 -5.13
N GLN A 63 -7.37 4.55 -4.94
CA GLN A 63 -6.08 3.86 -4.99
C GLN A 63 -5.33 3.97 -3.67
N TYR A 64 -4.84 2.83 -3.16
CA TYR A 64 -3.90 2.78 -2.05
C TYR A 64 -2.50 2.47 -2.58
N ALA A 65 -1.48 2.86 -1.83
CA ALA A 65 -0.10 2.53 -2.16
C ALA A 65 0.69 2.17 -0.91
N ILE A 66 1.55 1.17 -1.05
CA ILE A 66 2.62 0.88 -0.11
C ILE A 66 3.82 1.73 -0.54
N THR A 67 4.34 2.53 0.37
CA THR A 67 5.61 3.23 0.20
C THR A 67 6.61 2.52 1.09
N LEU A 68 7.69 2.00 0.53
CA LEU A 68 8.69 1.22 1.27
C LEU A 68 10.12 1.61 0.92
N TRP A 69 11.02 1.36 1.87
CA TRP A 69 12.45 1.49 1.70
C TRP A 69 13.03 0.18 1.21
N PHE A 70 13.75 0.22 0.09
CA PHE A 70 14.46 -0.92 -0.45
C PHE A 70 15.67 -0.47 -1.25
N ASP A 71 16.81 -1.11 -1.00
CA ASP A 71 18.08 -0.84 -1.70
C ASP A 71 18.44 0.66 -1.72
N LYS A 72 18.37 1.26 -0.52
CA LYS A 72 18.66 2.68 -0.26
C LYS A 72 17.77 3.67 -1.02
N GLN A 73 16.61 3.22 -1.47
CA GLN A 73 15.68 4.04 -2.25
C GLN A 73 14.23 3.83 -1.80
N VAL A 74 13.43 4.88 -1.99
CA VAL A 74 11.98 4.80 -1.79
C VAL A 74 11.34 4.15 -3.02
N THR A 75 10.59 3.07 -2.79
CA THR A 75 9.81 2.36 -3.81
C THR A 75 8.33 2.45 -3.46
N HIS A 76 7.48 2.58 -4.48
CA HIS A 76 6.02 2.60 -4.29
C HIS A 76 5.40 1.44 -5.05
N VAL A 77 4.49 0.74 -4.38
CA VAL A 77 3.73 -0.36 -4.95
C VAL A 77 2.25 -0.02 -4.82
N ARG A 78 1.55 0.00 -5.95
CA ARG A 78 0.10 0.26 -5.95
C ARG A 78 -0.65 -0.96 -5.43
N ILE A 79 -1.70 -0.70 -4.66
CA ILE A 79 -2.69 -1.69 -4.29
C ILE A 79 -3.91 -1.44 -5.19
N ASN A 80 -4.23 -2.41 -6.03
CA ASN A 80 -5.35 -2.37 -6.95
C ASN A 80 -6.54 -3.11 -6.34
N GLN A 81 -7.73 -2.59 -6.59
CA GLN A 81 -8.97 -3.25 -6.22
C GLN A 81 -9.47 -4.13 -7.37
N VAL A 82 -9.82 -5.37 -7.07
CA VAL A 82 -10.36 -6.37 -8.01
C VAL A 82 -11.84 -6.52 -7.74
N ASP A 83 -12.66 -6.41 -8.80
CA ASP A 83 -14.12 -6.52 -8.77
C ASP A 83 -14.83 -5.65 -7.71
N GLY A 84 -14.19 -4.55 -7.29
CA GLY A 84 -14.70 -3.65 -6.26
C GLY A 84 -14.80 -4.25 -4.86
N LYS A 85 -14.18 -5.41 -4.59
CA LYS A 85 -14.33 -6.14 -3.32
C LYS A 85 -13.04 -6.69 -2.73
N GLN A 86 -12.02 -6.90 -3.56
CA GLN A 86 -10.76 -7.51 -3.15
C GLN A 86 -9.59 -6.61 -3.50
N TYR A 87 -8.44 -6.87 -2.90
CA TYR A 87 -7.23 -6.07 -3.01
C TYR A 87 -6.07 -6.95 -3.43
N GLN A 88 -5.23 -6.45 -4.33
CA GLN A 88 -4.00 -7.10 -4.74
C GLN A 88 -2.91 -6.07 -5.01
N LEU A 89 -1.66 -6.50 -5.02
CA LEU A 89 -0.56 -5.65 -5.46
C LEU A 89 -0.54 -5.53 -6.98
N GLU A 90 -0.25 -4.34 -7.48
CA GLU A 90 0.07 -4.14 -8.89
C GLU A 90 1.39 -4.81 -9.22
N TYR A 91 1.33 -5.90 -9.98
CA TYR A 91 2.49 -6.50 -10.62
C TYR A 91 2.55 -6.05 -12.08
N ASN A 92 3.74 -5.66 -12.55
CA ASN A 92 3.97 -5.44 -13.98
C ASN A 92 3.89 -6.81 -14.68
N SER A 93 2.73 -7.09 -15.27
CA SER A 93 2.29 -8.40 -15.75
C SER A 93 2.98 -8.78 -17.06
N ASN A 94 4.23 -9.23 -16.95
CA ASN A 94 4.92 -9.96 -18.04
C ASN A 94 5.09 -11.45 -17.72
N ALA A 95 4.57 -11.93 -16.58
CA ALA A 95 4.65 -13.32 -16.16
C ALA A 95 3.25 -13.86 -15.84
N ASN A 96 2.97 -15.09 -16.28
CA ASN A 96 1.80 -15.90 -15.90
C ASN A 96 1.83 -16.26 -14.40
N LEU A 97 1.88 -15.27 -13.52
CA LEU A 97 1.95 -15.45 -12.08
C LEU A 97 0.62 -15.03 -11.47
N SER A 98 -0.04 -15.97 -10.81
CA SER A 98 -1.24 -15.70 -10.01
C SER A 98 -0.87 -14.76 -8.86
N VAL A 99 -1.34 -13.52 -8.93
CA VAL A 99 -1.17 -12.55 -7.83
C VAL A 99 -2.20 -12.88 -6.75
N PRO A 100 -1.81 -13.03 -5.47
CA PRO A 100 -2.77 -13.29 -4.41
C PRO A 100 -3.70 -12.08 -4.22
N VAL A 101 -5.00 -12.37 -4.10
CA VAL A 101 -6.06 -11.41 -3.82
C VAL A 101 -6.53 -11.55 -2.37
N PHE A 102 -6.87 -10.44 -1.74
CA PHE A 102 -7.24 -10.39 -0.33
C PHE A 102 -8.55 -9.62 -0.14
N PRO A 103 -9.41 -10.01 0.82
CA PRO A 103 -10.65 -9.28 1.09
C PRO A 103 -10.40 -7.91 1.74
N THR A 104 -9.26 -7.72 2.41
CA THR A 104 -8.91 -6.47 3.10
C THR A 104 -7.44 -6.11 2.86
N ILE A 105 -7.14 -4.81 2.94
CA ILE A 105 -5.75 -4.31 2.88
C ILE A 105 -4.95 -4.81 4.09
N GLU A 106 -5.55 -4.90 5.28
CA GLU A 106 -4.88 -5.48 6.44
C GLU A 106 -4.44 -6.94 6.20
N GLY A 107 -5.32 -7.76 5.61
CA GLY A 107 -4.98 -9.14 5.24
C GLY A 107 -3.85 -9.22 4.23
N LEU A 108 -3.86 -8.32 3.23
CA LEU A 108 -2.79 -8.17 2.26
C LEU A 108 -1.45 -7.81 2.94
N ILE A 109 -1.45 -6.80 3.81
CA ILE A 109 -0.24 -6.36 4.51
C ILE A 109 0.29 -7.49 5.40
N LYS A 110 -0.59 -8.12 6.20
CA LYS A 110 -0.23 -9.26 7.05
C LYS A 110 0.43 -10.37 6.24
N PHE A 111 -0.13 -10.73 5.09
CA PHE A 111 0.46 -11.74 4.22
C PHE A 111 1.90 -11.40 3.81
N TYR A 112 2.15 -10.17 3.35
CA TYR A 112 3.48 -9.74 2.90
C TYR A 112 4.46 -9.40 4.02
N THR A 113 4.04 -9.41 5.29
CA THR A 113 5.00 -9.46 6.42
C THR A 113 5.65 -10.84 6.55
N GLU A 114 4.98 -11.89 6.10
CA GLU A 114 5.45 -13.27 6.21
C GLU A 114 6.03 -13.79 4.89
N HIS A 115 5.53 -13.28 3.76
CA HIS A 115 5.89 -13.70 2.40
C HIS A 115 6.62 -12.61 1.63
N GLU A 116 7.59 -13.01 0.81
CA GLU A 116 8.32 -12.07 -0.03
C GLU A 116 7.45 -11.62 -1.21
N MET A 117 7.40 -10.31 -1.43
CA MET A 117 6.94 -9.72 -2.67
C MET A 117 8.13 -9.39 -3.57
N LYS A 118 7.95 -9.60 -4.86
CA LYS A 118 8.91 -9.20 -5.88
C LYS A 118 8.68 -7.74 -6.27
N LEU A 119 9.72 -6.93 -6.15
CA LEU A 119 9.76 -5.58 -6.70
C LEU A 119 10.15 -5.64 -8.18
N THR A 120 9.48 -4.82 -8.99
CA THR A 120 9.71 -4.74 -10.44
C THR A 120 9.92 -3.28 -10.86
N GLY A 121 10.66 -3.06 -11.96
CA GLY A 121 10.96 -1.72 -12.47
C GLY A 121 12.35 -1.24 -12.07
N HIS A 122 12.44 -0.02 -11.52
CA HIS A 122 13.69 0.64 -11.15
C HIS A 122 14.39 -0.04 -9.96
N CYS A 123 13.61 -0.55 -9.00
CA CYS A 123 14.10 -1.37 -7.91
C CYS A 123 13.66 -2.82 -8.16
N GLN A 124 14.61 -3.76 -8.16
CA GLN A 124 14.35 -5.18 -8.43
C GLN A 124 14.87 -6.03 -7.28
N GLY A 125 14.06 -6.99 -6.84
CA GLY A 125 14.43 -7.88 -5.76
C GLY A 125 13.22 -8.47 -5.07
N PHE A 126 13.46 -9.16 -3.97
CA PHE A 126 12.42 -9.74 -3.11
C PHE A 126 12.51 -9.09 -1.73
N VAL A 127 11.36 -8.72 -1.18
CA VAL A 127 11.28 -8.03 0.10
C VAL A 127 10.05 -8.46 0.88
N LYS A 128 10.17 -8.56 2.20
CA LYS A 128 9.02 -8.66 3.12
C LYS A 128 8.74 -7.31 3.74
N LEU A 129 7.47 -7.03 4.01
CA LEU A 129 7.06 -5.84 4.72
C LEU A 129 7.45 -5.95 6.19
N LYS A 130 8.05 -4.88 6.73
CA LYS A 130 8.48 -4.78 8.13
C LYS A 130 8.01 -3.46 8.70
N PHE A 131 7.05 -3.49 9.62
CA PHE A 131 6.63 -2.26 10.27
C PHE A 131 7.74 -1.75 11.19
N ASN A 132 8.12 -0.49 11.05
CA ASN A 132 9.08 0.17 11.94
C ASN A 132 8.35 1.25 12.75
N PRO A 133 8.16 1.08 14.07
CA PRO A 133 7.44 2.03 14.90
C PRO A 133 8.17 3.36 15.10
N ASN A 134 9.43 3.47 14.69
CA ASN A 134 10.22 4.70 14.78
C ASN A 134 10.09 5.57 13.52
N LEU A 135 9.35 5.15 12.49
CA LEU A 135 9.14 5.95 11.27
C LEU A 135 8.50 7.32 11.54
N PHE A 136 7.71 7.42 12.61
CA PHE A 136 6.96 8.63 12.97
C PHE A 136 7.48 9.28 14.25
N LYS A 137 8.69 8.92 14.70
CA LYS A 137 9.32 9.53 15.86
C LYS A 137 10.43 10.46 15.38
N ASP A 138 10.30 11.75 15.69
CA ASP A 138 11.32 12.78 15.43
C ASP A 138 12.64 12.50 16.18
#